data_AF-A0AAU6HYL3-F1
#
_entry.id   AF-A0AAU6HYL3-F1
#
_cell.length_a   1.000
_cell.length_b   1.000
_cell.length_c   1.000
_cell.angle_alpha   90.00
_cell.angle_beta   90.00
_cell.angle_gamma   90.00
#
_symmetry.space_group_name_H-M   'P 1'
#
loop_
_entity.id
_entity.type
_entity.pdbx_description
1 polymer ?
#
loop_
_entity_poly.entity_id
_entity_poly.type
_entity_poly.pdbx_seq_one_letter_code
_entity_poly.pdbx_strand_id
1 'polypeptide(L)' 'MTHLPSPEEIEAARTPNGGYGREQLAAWGIDWPPPKGWSKHLKKRWQDQQDGDEHA' A
#
# COMPACT_ATOMS: atom_id res chain seq x y z
N MET A 1 6.85 7.15 -10.23
CA MET A 1 5.94 7.85 -9.30
C MET A 1 5.31 6.76 -8.44
N THR A 2 5.65 6.70 -7.16
CA THR A 2 5.06 5.73 -6.24
C THR A 2 3.73 6.28 -5.73
N HIS A 3 2.64 5.54 -5.93
CA HIS A 3 1.31 5.91 -5.46
C HIS A 3 1.07 5.29 -4.08
N LEU A 4 0.48 6.02 -3.14
CA LEU A 4 0.11 5.50 -1.81
C LEU A 4 -1.33 4.95 -1.84
N PRO A 5 -1.52 3.62 -1.94
CA PRO A 5 -2.85 3.05 -2.13
C PRO A 5 -3.67 3.07 -0.85
N SER A 6 -4.98 3.11 -1.03
CA SER A 6 -5.96 2.99 0.05
C SER A 6 -5.99 1.57 0.62
N PRO A 7 -6.41 1.37 1.89
CA PRO A 7 -6.58 0.03 2.48
C PRO A 7 -7.42 -0.91 1.60
N GLU A 8 -8.46 -0.37 0.97
CA GLU A 8 -9.33 -1.09 0.04
C GLU A 8 -8.60 -1.49 -1.24
N GLU A 9 -7.78 -0.60 -1.82
CA GLU A 9 -6.96 -0.92 -2.99
C GLU A 9 -5.90 -1.98 -2.67
N ILE A 10 -5.33 -1.94 -1.47
CA ILE A 10 -4.42 -2.99 -0.98
C ILE A 10 -5.15 -4.33 -0.89
N GLU A 11 -6.43 -4.36 -0.52
CA GLU A 11 -7.17 -5.62 -0.44
C GLU A 11 -7.65 -6.09 -1.82
N ALA A 12 -8.06 -5.18 -2.70
CA ALA A 12 -8.43 -5.45 -4.08
C ALA A 12 -7.25 -5.95 -4.93
N ALA A 13 -6.04 -5.49 -4.64
CA ALA A 13 -4.81 -5.92 -5.29
C ALA A 13 -4.32 -7.31 -4.85
N ARG A 14 -4.97 -7.92 -3.86
CA ARG A 14 -4.61 -9.25 -3.38
C ARG A 14 -4.94 -10.28 -4.45
N THR A 15 -3.94 -11.08 -4.81
CA THR A 15 -4.12 -12.18 -5.77
C THR A 15 -5.01 -13.29 -5.18
N PRO A 16 -5.60 -14.17 -6.02
CA PRO A 16 -6.41 -15.30 -5.56
C PRO A 16 -5.67 -16.24 -4.59
N ASN A 17 -4.34 -16.35 -4.74
CA ASN A 17 -3.48 -17.13 -3.84
C ASN A 17 -3.15 -16.40 -2.53
N GLY A 18 -3.71 -15.19 -2.32
CA GLY A 18 -3.58 -14.41 -1.10
C GLY A 18 -2.32 -13.55 -1.00
N GLY A 19 -1.49 -13.49 -2.05
CA GLY A 19 -0.25 -12.69 -2.12
C GLY A 19 -0.38 -11.44 -2.98
N TYR A 20 0.75 -10.76 -3.22
CA TYR A 20 0.83 -9.51 -3.98
C TYR A 20 1.86 -9.59 -5.10
N GLY A 21 1.56 -8.97 -6.24
CA GLY A 21 2.48 -8.91 -7.37
C GLY A 21 3.68 -8.00 -7.10
N ARG A 22 4.86 -8.37 -7.62
CA ARG A 22 6.09 -7.57 -7.49
C ARG A 22 5.94 -6.17 -8.08
N GLU A 23 5.34 -6.07 -9.27
CA GLU A 23 5.12 -4.80 -9.95
C GLU A 23 4.16 -3.89 -9.17
N GLN A 24 3.12 -4.48 -8.59
CA GLN A 24 2.16 -3.78 -7.73
C GLN A 24 2.84 -3.23 -6.46
N LEU A 25 3.64 -4.06 -5.79
CA LEU A 25 4.41 -3.63 -4.62
C LEU A 25 5.38 -2.50 -4.98
N ALA A 26 6.08 -2.61 -6.12
CA ALA A 26 6.97 -1.57 -6.61
C ALA A 26 6.23 -0.25 -6.93
N ALA A 27 5.01 -0.33 -7.47
CA ALA A 27 4.16 0.84 -7.70
C ALA A 27 3.82 1.59 -6.40
N TRP A 28 3.76 0.87 -5.27
CA TRP A 28 3.56 1.43 -3.93
C TRP A 28 4.86 1.79 -3.21
N GLY A 29 6.02 1.62 -3.86
CA GLY A 29 7.34 1.86 -3.28
C GLY A 29 7.78 0.79 -2.27
N ILE A 30 7.25 -0.43 -2.38
CA ILE A 30 7.62 -1.56 -1.54
C ILE A 30 8.65 -2.40 -2.26
N ASP A 31 9.80 -2.57 -1.60
CA ASP A 31 10.88 -3.40 -2.11
C ASP A 31 10.49 -4.89 -2.15
N TRP A 32 11.07 -5.64 -3.09
CA TRP A 32 10.84 -7.06 -3.22
C TRP A 32 12.07 -7.83 -2.74
N PRO A 33 11.95 -8.75 -1.75
CA PRO A 33 10.70 -9.27 -1.17
C PRO A 33 10.04 -8.32 -0.15
N PRO A 34 8.70 -8.34 -0.04
CA PRO A 34 7.98 -7.44 0.85
C PRO A 34 8.41 -7.64 2.31
N PRO A 35 8.83 -6.57 3.01
CA PRO A 35 9.25 -6.69 4.40
C PRO A 35 8.07 -7.04 5.31
N LYS A 36 8.33 -7.81 6.37
CA LYS A 36 7.27 -8.23 7.30
C LYS A 36 6.51 -7.02 7.85
N GLY A 37 5.19 -7.00 7.66
CA GLY A 37 4.33 -5.92 8.17
C GLY A 37 4.20 -4.69 7.24
N TRP A 38 4.72 -4.74 6.02
CA TRP A 38 4.58 -3.66 5.04
C TRP A 38 3.14 -3.17 4.88
N SER A 39 2.15 -4.07 4.87
CA SER A 39 0.74 -3.70 4.66
C SER A 39 0.22 -2.83 5.78
N LYS A 40 0.65 -3.07 7.03
CA LYS A 40 0.28 -2.22 8.18
C LYS A 40 0.93 -0.84 8.08
N HIS A 41 2.19 -0.78 7.69
CA HIS A 41 2.92 0.48 7.51
C HIS A 41 2.32 1.32 6.39
N LEU A 42 1.94 0.68 5.27
CA LEU A 42 1.31 1.32 4.13
C LEU A 42 -0.08 1.86 4.48
N LYS A 43 -0.92 1.05 5.13
CA LYS A 43 -2.24 1.48 5.63
C LYS A 43 -2.13 2.66 6.60
N LYS A 44 -1.14 2.63 7.50
CA LYS A 44 -0.88 3.73 8.44
C LYS A 44 -0.46 5.02 7.71
N ARG A 45 0.46 4.92 6.74
CA ARG A 45 0.85 6.07 5.92
C ARG A 45 -0.34 6.66 5.15
N TRP A 46 -1.18 5.82 4.57
CA TRP A 46 -2.37 6.29 3.87
C TRP A 46 -3.31 7.05 4.81
N GLN A 47 -3.57 6.51 6.00
CA GLN A 47 -4.40 7.18 7.01
C GLN A 47 -3.84 8.54 7.44
N ASP A 48 -2.53 8.61 7.68
CA ASP A 48 -1.82 9.86 8.03
C ASP A 48 -1.88 10.91 6.91
N GLN A 49 -1.81 10.47 5.65
CA GLN A 49 -1.88 11.35 4.49
C GLN A 49 -3.31 11.85 4.21
N GLN A 50 -4.34 11.05 4.50
CA GLN A 50 -5.74 11.47 4.39
C GLN A 50 -6.15 12.47 5.48
N ASP A 51 -5.63 12.31 6.70
CA ASP A 51 -5.87 13.26 7.82
C ASP A 51 -5.26 14.64 7.53
N GLY A 52 -4.17 14.70 6.76
CA GLY A 52 -3.51 15.95 6.36
C GLY A 52 -4.10 16.65 5.12
N ASP A 53 -4.92 15.97 4.32
CA ASP A 53 -5.52 16.53 3.08
C ASP A 53 -6.86 17.24 3.35
N GLU A 54 -7.49 17.03 4.52
CA GLU A 54 -8.73 17.70 4.95
C GLU A 54 -8.49 19.14 5.53
N HIS A 55 -7.28 19.68 5.35
CA HIS A 55 -6.92 21.03 5.82
C HIS A 55 -6.12 21.84 4.79
N ALA A 56 -6.67 21.99 3.58
CA ALA A 56 -6.24 23.00 2.60
C ALA A 56 -7.43 23.77 2.02
#